data_AF-A0A382F885-F1
#
_entry.id   AF-A0A382F885-F1
#
_cell.length_a   1.000
_cell.length_b   1.000
_cell.length_c   1.000
_cell.angle_alpha   90.00
_cell.angle_beta   90.00
_cell.angle_gamma   90.00
#
_symmetry.space_group_name_H-M   'P 1'
#
loop_
_entity.id
_entity.type
_entity.pdbx_description
1 polymer ?
#
loop_
_entity_poly.entity_id
_entity_poly.type
_entity_poly.pdbx_seq_one_letter_code
_entity_poly.pdbx_strand_id
1 'polypeptide(L)'
;MKNILAAFLTLCLVPLYLHPADKEKKEEDKSYLDRLKKAYDEKVESGKKLYGKNLEDAKKLYDKNLEGGKGLTLQTKDWIAQDIENIGDWEYKIVAFGDKAATEMEKELNQLGSERWQCFWVEATGKDKVFYFKRTKRSYISKIPAGDLLRIIGDLNNE
;
A
#
# COMPACT_ATOMS: atom_id res chain seq x y z
N MET A 1 33.39 49.45 -25.34
CA MET A 1 32.92 48.42 -24.37
C MET A 1 31.60 47.72 -24.73
N LYS A 2 30.87 48.09 -25.81
CA LYS A 2 29.65 47.38 -26.22
C LYS A 2 29.86 46.25 -27.25
N ASN A 3 30.95 46.28 -28.01
CA ASN A 3 31.18 45.32 -29.10
C ASN A 3 31.99 44.06 -28.70
N ILE A 4 32.50 44.00 -27.48
CA ILE A 4 33.25 42.84 -26.96
C ILE A 4 32.31 41.83 -26.28
N LEU A 5 31.19 42.30 -25.70
CA LEU A 5 30.17 41.44 -25.08
C LEU A 5 29.34 40.65 -26.10
N ALA A 6 29.14 41.18 -27.32
CA ALA A 6 28.37 40.49 -28.36
C ALA A 6 29.13 39.30 -28.98
N ALA A 7 30.47 39.36 -29.03
CA ALA A 7 31.29 38.29 -29.60
C ALA A 7 31.44 37.08 -28.65
N PHE A 8 31.32 37.27 -27.34
CA PHE A 8 31.35 36.17 -26.37
C PHE A 8 30.04 35.39 -26.29
N LEU A 9 28.91 36.03 -26.58
CA LEU A 9 27.58 35.39 -26.54
C LEU A 9 27.32 34.46 -27.72
N THR A 10 27.95 34.69 -28.87
CA THR A 10 27.82 33.81 -30.04
C THR A 10 28.79 32.62 -30.01
N LEU A 11 29.91 32.70 -29.28
CA LEU A 11 30.86 31.59 -29.16
C LEU A 11 30.40 30.49 -28.18
N CYS A 12 29.52 30.81 -27.23
CA CYS A 12 29.00 29.84 -26.25
C CYS A 12 27.79 29.03 -26.75
N LEU A 13 27.19 29.36 -27.90
CA LEU A 13 26.00 28.68 -28.42
C LEU A 13 26.28 27.65 -29.52
N VAL A 14 27.51 27.56 -30.03
CA VAL A 14 27.85 26.65 -31.13
C VAL A 14 28.21 25.21 -30.70
N PRO A 15 28.67 24.87 -29.47
CA PRO A 15 28.92 23.46 -29.15
C PRO A 15 27.66 22.64 -28.85
N LEU A 16 26.48 23.28 -28.71
CA LEU A 16 25.24 22.58 -28.36
C LEU A 16 24.52 21.94 -29.55
N TYR A 17 24.95 22.19 -30.80
CA TYR A 17 24.28 21.68 -32.00
C TYR A 17 24.95 20.47 -32.69
N LEU A 18 26.06 19.95 -32.14
CA LEU A 18 26.60 18.66 -32.57
C LEU A 18 26.93 17.78 -31.36
N HIS A 19 25.92 17.10 -30.84
CA HIS A 19 26.09 15.84 -30.12
C HIS A 19 25.20 14.78 -30.78
N PRO A 20 25.77 13.75 -31.43
CA PRO A 20 25.01 12.55 -31.76
C PRO A 20 24.91 11.71 -30.47
N ALA A 21 24.04 12.12 -29.52
CA ALA A 21 23.92 11.44 -28.22
C ALA A 21 22.46 11.21 -27.76
N ASP A 22 21.46 11.51 -28.58
CA ASP A 22 20.04 11.42 -28.18
C ASP A 22 19.39 10.05 -28.45
N LYS A 23 20.14 9.09 -29.02
CA LYS A 23 19.63 7.72 -29.25
C LYS A 23 20.02 6.73 -28.16
N GLU A 24 21.17 6.89 -27.50
CA GLU A 24 21.66 5.95 -26.48
C GLU A 24 20.97 6.15 -25.11
N LYS A 25 20.69 7.39 -24.68
CA LYS A 25 20.04 7.66 -23.39
C LYS A 25 18.61 7.13 -23.28
N LYS A 26 17.85 7.05 -24.38
CA LYS A 26 16.46 6.56 -24.38
C LYS A 26 16.36 5.03 -24.20
N GLU A 27 17.37 4.26 -24.58
CA GLU A 27 17.43 2.82 -24.33
C GLU A 27 17.88 2.51 -22.90
N GLU A 28 18.84 3.28 -22.37
CA GLU A 28 19.33 3.13 -21.01
C GLU A 28 18.27 3.51 -19.95
N ASP A 29 17.49 4.58 -20.19
CA ASP A 29 16.37 4.98 -19.32
C ASP A 29 15.22 3.94 -19.31
N LYS A 30 14.92 3.31 -20.45
CA LYS A 30 13.98 2.17 -20.50
C LYS A 30 14.48 1.00 -19.66
N SER A 31 15.78 0.69 -19.75
CA SER A 31 16.43 -0.34 -18.94
C SER A 31 16.36 -0.03 -17.44
N TYR A 32 16.57 1.23 -17.04
CA TYR A 32 16.44 1.66 -15.64
C TYR A 32 15.01 1.55 -15.10
N LEU A 33 14.02 2.01 -15.87
CA LEU A 33 12.60 1.90 -15.51
C LEU A 33 12.14 0.45 -15.45
N ASP A 34 12.60 -0.40 -16.37
CA ASP A 34 12.30 -1.84 -16.34
C ASP A 34 12.92 -2.53 -15.12
N ARG A 35 14.14 -2.14 -14.73
CA ARG A 35 14.78 -2.63 -13.49
C ARG A 35 14.00 -2.20 -12.24
N LEU A 36 13.52 -0.96 -12.21
CA LEU A 36 12.68 -0.47 -11.10
C LEU A 36 11.34 -1.20 -11.02
N LYS A 37 10.68 -1.38 -12.16
CA LYS A 37 9.42 -2.13 -12.24
C LYS A 37 9.61 -3.57 -11.79
N LYS A 38 10.67 -4.24 -12.28
CA LYS A 38 11.02 -5.59 -11.86
C LYS A 38 11.30 -5.69 -10.36
N ALA A 39 12.06 -4.74 -9.79
CA ALA A 39 12.32 -4.71 -8.36
C ALA A 39 11.04 -4.47 -7.54
N TYR A 40 10.12 -3.63 -8.03
CA TYR A 40 8.82 -3.43 -7.41
C TYR A 40 7.98 -4.70 -7.45
N ASP A 41 7.87 -5.34 -8.61
CA ASP A 41 7.10 -6.57 -8.80
C ASP A 41 7.67 -7.72 -7.96
N GLU A 42 8.99 -7.89 -7.92
CA GLU A 42 9.66 -8.87 -7.05
C GLU A 42 9.40 -8.61 -5.56
N LYS A 43 9.38 -7.34 -5.14
CA LYS A 43 9.10 -6.95 -3.75
C LYS A 43 7.62 -7.16 -3.39
N VAL A 44 6.70 -6.87 -4.32
CA VAL A 44 5.27 -7.15 -4.16
C VAL A 44 5.05 -8.65 -4.03
N GLU A 45 5.68 -9.45 -4.88
CA GLU A 45 5.45 -10.89 -4.93
C GLU A 45 6.11 -11.64 -3.77
N SER A 46 7.33 -11.24 -3.38
CA SER A 46 7.96 -11.72 -2.16
C SER A 46 7.15 -11.33 -0.92
N GLY A 47 6.62 -10.11 -0.88
CA GLY A 47 5.67 -9.66 0.14
C GLY A 47 4.45 -10.58 0.21
N LYS A 48 3.74 -10.80 -0.90
CA LYS A 48 2.56 -11.69 -0.95
C LYS A 48 2.86 -13.10 -0.45
N LYS A 49 4.01 -13.67 -0.83
CA LYS A 49 4.43 -15.02 -0.37
C LYS A 49 4.67 -15.06 1.14
N LEU A 50 5.37 -14.06 1.68
CA LEU A 50 5.62 -13.92 3.11
C LEU A 50 4.30 -13.77 3.90
N TYR A 51 3.39 -12.93 3.40
CA TYR A 51 2.07 -12.74 3.99
C TYR A 51 1.23 -14.03 3.95
N GLY A 52 1.14 -14.70 2.80
CA GLY A 52 0.37 -15.93 2.65
C GLY A 52 0.88 -17.03 3.58
N LYS A 53 2.20 -17.21 3.67
CA LYS A 53 2.82 -18.17 4.58
C LYS A 53 2.52 -17.85 6.04
N ASN A 54 2.67 -16.60 6.45
CA ASN A 54 2.42 -16.18 7.84
C ASN A 54 0.93 -16.35 8.23
N LEU A 55 0.01 -16.06 7.31
CA LEU A 55 -1.43 -16.24 7.54
C LEU A 55 -1.77 -17.73 7.70
N GLU A 56 -1.19 -18.58 6.86
CA GLU A 56 -1.42 -20.03 6.93
C GLU A 56 -0.82 -20.65 8.20
N ASP A 57 0.37 -20.18 8.61
CA ASP A 57 1.01 -20.58 9.86
C ASP A 57 0.17 -20.14 11.07
N ALA A 58 -0.42 -18.93 11.03
CA ALA A 58 -1.34 -18.45 12.07
C ALA A 58 -2.64 -19.29 12.15
N LYS A 59 -3.22 -19.67 11.00
CA LYS A 59 -4.38 -20.57 10.94
C LYS A 59 -4.06 -21.95 11.51
N LYS A 60 -2.91 -22.53 11.13
CA LYS A 60 -2.45 -23.82 11.68
C LYS A 60 -2.23 -23.77 13.18
N LEU A 61 -1.70 -22.66 13.71
CA LEU A 61 -1.55 -22.46 15.15
C LEU A 61 -2.90 -22.36 15.87
N TYR A 62 -3.89 -21.72 15.24
CA TYR A 62 -5.26 -21.70 15.75
C TYR A 62 -5.85 -23.11 15.79
N ASP A 63 -5.85 -23.83 14.67
CA ASP A 63 -6.42 -25.17 14.57
C ASP A 63 -5.74 -26.13 15.57
N LYS A 64 -4.41 -26.07 15.69
CA LYS A 64 -3.64 -26.98 16.56
C LYS A 64 -3.80 -26.71 18.05
N ASN A 65 -3.89 -25.44 18.48
CA ASN A 65 -3.84 -25.08 19.90
C ASN A 65 -5.21 -24.68 20.48
N LEU A 66 -6.10 -24.07 19.68
CA LEU A 66 -7.35 -23.49 20.18
C LEU A 66 -8.57 -24.40 20.01
N GLU A 67 -8.58 -25.32 19.03
CA GLU A 67 -9.59 -26.38 18.96
C GLU A 67 -9.50 -27.32 20.18
N GLY A 68 -8.27 -27.58 20.66
CA GLY A 68 -8.02 -28.40 21.85
C GLY A 68 -8.20 -27.68 23.20
N GLY A 69 -8.28 -26.33 23.20
CA GLY A 69 -8.27 -25.51 24.40
C GLY A 69 -9.54 -25.65 25.24
N LYS A 70 -9.43 -26.31 26.39
CA LYS A 70 -10.42 -26.34 27.48
C LYS A 70 -10.34 -25.03 28.25
N GLY A 71 -11.17 -24.04 27.93
CA GLY A 71 -11.26 -22.82 28.76
C GLY A 71 -11.74 -21.55 28.04
N LEU A 72 -11.63 -21.50 26.71
CA LEU A 72 -12.12 -20.36 25.94
C LEU A 72 -13.58 -20.54 25.54
N THR A 73 -14.37 -19.47 25.71
CA THR A 73 -15.74 -19.42 25.21
C THR A 73 -15.76 -19.53 23.69
N LEU A 74 -16.83 -20.10 23.13
CA LEU A 74 -17.03 -20.17 21.67
C LEU A 74 -16.89 -18.78 21.02
N GLN A 75 -17.44 -17.74 21.66
CA GLN A 75 -17.35 -16.35 21.20
C GLN A 75 -15.90 -15.85 21.07
N THR A 76 -15.02 -16.24 22.00
CA THR A 76 -13.61 -15.85 21.94
C THR A 76 -12.88 -16.57 20.82
N LYS A 77 -13.19 -17.86 20.60
CA LYS A 77 -12.61 -18.64 19.50
C LYS A 77 -13.01 -18.06 18.14
N ASP A 78 -14.30 -17.78 17.95
CA ASP A 78 -14.83 -17.17 16.74
C ASP A 78 -14.22 -15.78 16.48
N TRP A 79 -14.06 -14.97 17.53
CA TRP A 79 -13.42 -13.67 17.42
C TRP A 79 -11.95 -13.76 16.98
N ILE A 80 -11.18 -14.71 17.54
CA ILE A 80 -9.77 -14.94 17.15
C ILE A 80 -9.70 -15.38 15.68
N ALA A 81 -10.53 -16.32 15.27
CA ALA A 81 -10.58 -16.80 13.89
C ALA A 81 -10.88 -15.64 12.93
N GLN A 82 -11.89 -14.82 13.24
CA GLN A 82 -12.25 -13.65 12.44
C GLN A 82 -11.11 -12.61 12.40
N ASP A 83 -10.40 -12.39 13.51
CA ASP A 83 -9.28 -11.44 13.55
C ASP A 83 -8.09 -11.92 12.72
N ILE A 84 -7.81 -13.22 12.67
CA ILE A 84 -6.81 -13.82 11.78
C ILE A 84 -7.23 -13.62 10.32
N GLU A 85 -8.50 -13.83 9.98
CA GLU A 85 -9.01 -13.58 8.62
C GLU A 85 -8.92 -12.11 8.21
N ASN A 86 -9.01 -11.18 9.16
CA ASN A 86 -8.84 -9.75 8.90
C ASN A 86 -7.40 -9.38 8.52
N ILE A 87 -6.41 -10.25 8.73
CA ILE A 87 -5.01 -9.98 8.40
C ILE A 87 -4.83 -9.91 6.89
N GLY A 88 -4.55 -8.71 6.38
CA GLY A 88 -4.27 -8.49 4.96
C GLY A 88 -5.51 -8.43 4.06
N ASP A 89 -6.70 -8.57 4.63
CA ASP A 89 -7.96 -8.40 3.91
C ASP A 89 -8.31 -6.91 3.73
N TRP A 90 -9.15 -6.63 2.72
CA TRP A 90 -9.52 -5.27 2.32
C TRP A 90 -10.95 -4.94 2.72
N GLU A 91 -11.15 -3.73 3.21
CA GLU A 91 -12.46 -3.08 3.31
C GLU A 91 -12.58 -2.08 2.16
N TYR A 92 -13.76 -2.02 1.54
CA TYR A 92 -14.06 -1.09 0.48
C TYR A 92 -15.15 -0.11 0.92
N LYS A 93 -15.05 1.13 0.44
CA LYS A 93 -16.03 2.18 0.68
C LYS A 93 -16.22 3.00 -0.59
N ILE A 94 -17.47 3.29 -0.92
CA ILE A 94 -17.84 4.09 -2.09
C ILE A 94 -18.51 5.36 -1.59
N VAL A 95 -18.04 6.52 -2.04
CA VAL A 95 -18.56 7.83 -1.62
C VAL A 95 -18.86 8.67 -2.85
N ALA A 96 -20.12 9.07 -3.01
CA ALA A 96 -20.53 10.05 -4.01
C ALA A 96 -20.52 11.44 -3.38
N PHE A 97 -19.81 12.39 -3.99
CA PHE A 97 -19.71 13.76 -3.47
C PHE A 97 -20.71 14.74 -4.10
N GLY A 98 -21.41 14.35 -5.16
CA GLY A 98 -22.41 15.18 -5.82
C GLY A 98 -21.87 16.56 -6.23
N ASP A 99 -22.73 17.58 -6.10
CA ASP A 99 -22.41 19.00 -6.32
C ASP A 99 -21.80 19.71 -5.09
N LYS A 100 -21.16 18.98 -4.15
CA LYS A 100 -20.53 19.61 -2.97
C LYS A 100 -19.45 20.61 -3.37
N ALA A 101 -19.33 21.68 -2.59
CA ALA A 101 -18.25 22.64 -2.75
C ALA A 101 -16.88 21.97 -2.53
N ALA A 102 -15.86 22.42 -3.26
CA ALA A 102 -14.53 21.83 -3.20
C ALA A 102 -13.93 21.82 -1.77
N THR A 103 -14.21 22.85 -0.98
CA THR A 103 -13.76 22.96 0.42
C THR A 103 -14.39 21.91 1.35
N GLU A 104 -15.66 21.58 1.13
CA GLU A 104 -16.35 20.53 1.89
C GLU A 104 -15.85 19.15 1.48
N MET A 105 -15.66 18.94 0.18
CA MET A 105 -15.08 17.71 -0.36
C MET A 105 -13.67 17.46 0.19
N GLU A 106 -12.82 18.50 0.24
CA GLU A 106 -11.47 18.41 0.81
C GLU A 106 -11.50 17.98 2.28
N LYS A 107 -12.39 18.56 3.09
CA LYS A 107 -12.55 18.21 4.50
C LYS A 107 -12.92 16.73 4.69
N GLU A 108 -13.85 16.23 3.89
CA GLU A 108 -14.27 14.83 3.93
C GLU A 108 -13.18 13.86 3.44
N LEU A 109 -12.45 14.23 2.38
CA LEU A 109 -11.31 13.43 1.90
C LEU A 109 -10.19 13.35 2.94
N ASN A 110 -9.89 14.45 3.63
CA ASN A 110 -8.93 14.47 4.73
C ASN A 110 -9.40 13.61 5.91
N GLN A 111 -10.68 13.65 6.25
CA GLN A 111 -11.27 12.77 7.27
C GLN A 111 -11.11 11.30 6.88
N LEU A 112 -11.44 10.94 5.64
CA LEU A 112 -11.26 9.57 5.12
C LEU A 112 -9.78 9.15 5.15
N GLY A 113 -8.87 10.04 4.79
CA GLY A 113 -7.43 9.82 4.91
C GLY A 113 -6.99 9.54 6.35
N SER A 114 -7.51 10.26 7.34
CA SER A 114 -7.23 10.03 8.77
C SER A 114 -7.72 8.66 9.25
N GLU A 115 -8.79 8.15 8.64
CA GLU A 115 -9.33 6.80 8.87
C GLU A 115 -8.59 5.71 8.08
N ARG A 116 -7.51 6.08 7.38
CA ARG A 116 -6.64 5.24 6.53
C ARG A 116 -7.32 4.73 5.26
N TRP A 117 -8.39 5.38 4.82
CA TRP A 117 -8.97 5.08 3.52
C TRP A 117 -8.06 5.62 2.41
N GLN A 118 -7.74 4.76 1.46
CA GLN A 118 -6.98 5.11 0.26
C GLN A 118 -7.92 5.14 -0.94
N CYS A 119 -8.05 6.30 -1.57
CA CYS A 119 -8.76 6.40 -2.84
C CYS A 119 -7.95 5.69 -3.92
N PHE A 120 -8.54 4.73 -4.61
CA PHE A 120 -7.87 3.99 -5.70
C PHE A 120 -8.56 4.20 -7.05
N TRP A 121 -9.79 4.70 -7.07
CA TRP A 121 -10.52 4.97 -8.29
C TRP A 121 -11.49 6.15 -8.12
N VAL A 122 -11.64 6.95 -9.17
CA VAL A 122 -12.63 8.02 -9.25
C VAL A 122 -13.38 7.86 -10.56
N GLU A 123 -14.69 7.75 -10.48
CA GLU A 123 -15.58 7.63 -11.61
C GLU A 123 -16.42 8.90 -11.72
N ALA A 124 -16.46 9.47 -12.93
CA ALA A 124 -17.34 10.59 -13.23
C ALA A 124 -18.66 10.06 -13.80
N THR A 125 -19.75 10.25 -13.05
CA THR A 125 -21.10 9.88 -13.48
C THR A 125 -21.86 11.17 -13.78
N GLY A 126 -21.67 11.71 -14.99
CA GLY A 126 -22.28 12.99 -15.38
C GLY A 126 -21.69 14.17 -14.60
N LYS A 127 -22.52 14.84 -13.79
CA LYS A 127 -22.07 15.93 -12.90
C LYS A 127 -21.47 15.42 -11.59
N ASP A 128 -21.78 14.19 -11.20
CA ASP A 128 -21.35 13.63 -9.94
C ASP A 128 -20.01 12.91 -10.09
N LYS A 129 -19.22 12.94 -9.01
CA LYS A 129 -18.00 12.14 -8.89
C LYS A 129 -18.19 11.12 -7.77
N VAL A 130 -17.93 9.86 -8.12
CA VAL A 130 -17.95 8.72 -7.20
C VAL A 130 -16.51 8.30 -6.95
N PHE A 131 -16.15 8.22 -5.67
CA PHE A 131 -14.80 7.87 -5.23
C PHE A 131 -14.84 6.51 -4.56
N TYR A 132 -13.93 5.64 -4.98
CA TYR A 132 -13.77 4.30 -4.46
C TYR A 132 -12.53 4.24 -3.59
N PHE A 133 -12.73 3.80 -2.36
CA PHE A 133 -11.70 3.70 -1.34
C PHE A 133 -11.49 2.26 -0.94
N LYS A 134 -10.25 1.96 -0.57
CA LYS A 134 -9.86 0.71 0.09
C LYS A 134 -9.05 1.00 1.33
N ARG A 135 -9.13 0.11 2.32
CA ARG A 135 -8.20 0.09 3.46
C ARG A 135 -7.99 -1.34 3.93
N THR A 136 -6.89 -1.60 4.61
CA THR A 136 -6.70 -2.91 5.26
C THR A 136 -7.61 -3.03 6.48
N LYS A 137 -8.30 -4.18 6.60
CA LYS A 137 -9.02 -4.56 7.81
C LYS A 137 -8.08 -4.49 9.01
N ARG A 138 -8.61 -4.09 10.16
CA ARG A 138 -7.82 -4.13 11.40
C ARG A 138 -7.81 -5.56 11.91
N SER A 139 -6.61 -6.10 12.07
CA SER A 139 -6.35 -7.24 12.96
C SER A 139 -5.64 -6.73 14.21
N TYR A 140 -6.11 -7.18 15.38
CA TYR A 140 -5.47 -6.91 16.66
C TYR A 140 -4.32 -7.89 16.92
N ILE A 141 -4.47 -9.16 16.51
CA ILE A 141 -3.44 -10.20 16.65
C ILE A 141 -2.20 -9.85 15.84
N SER A 142 -2.35 -9.27 14.64
CA SER A 142 -1.20 -8.84 13.82
C SER A 142 -0.33 -7.75 14.47
N LYS A 143 -0.84 -7.08 15.51
CA LYS A 143 -0.10 -6.05 16.26
C LYS A 143 0.65 -6.60 17.47
N ILE A 144 0.36 -7.83 17.88
CA ILE A 144 1.05 -8.48 18.99
C ILE A 144 2.38 -9.02 18.46
N PRO A 145 3.52 -8.70 19.08
CA PRO A 145 4.79 -9.32 18.73
C PRO A 145 4.68 -10.85 18.80
N ALA A 146 5.23 -11.56 17.82
CA ALA A 146 5.09 -13.01 17.72
C ALA A 146 5.53 -13.76 19.00
N GLY A 147 6.56 -13.26 19.69
CA GLY A 147 7.01 -13.84 20.96
C GLY A 147 5.97 -13.74 22.08
N ASP A 148 5.28 -12.61 22.18
CA ASP A 148 4.22 -12.40 23.17
C ASP A 148 2.99 -13.25 22.84
N LEU A 149 2.66 -13.39 21.56
CA LEU A 149 1.57 -14.26 21.10
C LEU A 149 1.85 -15.73 21.45
N LEU A 150 3.07 -16.22 21.22
CA LEU A 150 3.46 -17.58 21.58
C LEU A 150 3.40 -17.83 23.08
N ARG A 151 3.78 -16.83 23.90
CA ARG A 151 3.66 -16.91 25.36
C ARG A 151 2.19 -17.02 25.78
N ILE A 152 1.31 -16.17 25.24
CA ILE A 152 -0.13 -16.21 25.52
C ILE A 152 -0.72 -17.59 25.16
N ILE A 153 -0.36 -18.13 23.99
CA ILE A 153 -0.81 -19.46 23.57
C ILE A 153 -0.27 -20.56 24.50
N GLY A 154 0.99 -20.44 24.94
CA GLY A 154 1.61 -21.37 25.87
C GLY A 154 0.93 -21.37 27.25
N ASP A 155 0.61 -20.18 27.78
CA ASP A 155 -0.08 -20.02 29.06
C ASP A 155 -1.49 -20.62 29.00
N LEU A 156 -2.22 -20.41 27.90
CA LEU A 156 -3.56 -20.98 27.67
C LEU A 156 -3.60 -22.51 27.54
N ASN A 157 -2.48 -23.14 27.16
CA ASN A 157 -2.37 -24.60 27.05
C ASN A 157 -1.96 -25.29 28.36
N ASN A 158 -1.49 -24.51 29.34
CA ASN A 158 -1.00 -25.02 30.63
C ASN A 158 -2.03 -24.88 31.78
N GLU A 159 -3.21 -24.31 31.51
CA GLU A 159 -4.42 -24.39 32.36
C GLU A 159 -5.31 -25.58 31.97
#